data_AF-A0A850MIY6-F1
#
_entry.id   AF-A0A850MIY6-F1
#
_cell.length_a   1.000
_cell.length_b   1.000
_cell.length_c   1.000
_cell.angle_alpha   90.00
_cell.angle_beta   90.00
_cell.angle_gamma   90.00
#
_symmetry.space_group_name_H-M   'P 1'
#
loop_
_entity.id
_entity.type
_entity.pdbx_description
1 polymer ?
#
loop_
_entity_poly.entity_id
_entity_poly.type
_entity_poly.pdbx_seq_one_letter_code
_entity_poly.pdbx_strand_id
1 'polypeptide(L)' 'MSNNHKHPPDHSHPHTSIESTELKEYIEHNIRHLKDHINSFNKLQAKIVDKHAVKSLKNAINHLEKGAEELKHLLQHI' A
#
# COMPACT_ATOMS: atom_id res chain seq x y z
N MET A 1 -21.82 57.40 -4.23
CA MET A 1 -22.11 56.00 -4.61
C MET A 1 -20.88 55.47 -5.33
N SER A 2 -20.08 54.63 -4.68
CA SER A 2 -18.91 54.00 -5.31
C SER A 2 -19.01 52.50 -5.12
N ASN A 3 -19.12 51.79 -6.24
CA ASN A 3 -19.38 50.36 -6.30
C ASN A 3 -18.16 49.53 -5.87
N ASN A 4 -18.46 48.54 -5.03
CA ASN A 4 -17.65 47.36 -4.72
C ASN A 4 -17.02 46.73 -5.97
N HIS A 5 -15.73 46.40 -5.91
CA HIS A 5 -15.17 45.21 -6.56
C HIS A 5 -14.20 44.54 -5.57
N LYS A 6 -14.75 43.71 -4.69
CA LYS A 6 -13.94 42.71 -3.97
C LYS A 6 -13.70 41.55 -4.94
N HIS A 7 -12.48 41.45 -5.47
CA HIS A 7 -12.01 40.19 -6.05
C HIS A 7 -11.94 39.16 -4.91
N PRO A 8 -12.56 37.97 -5.02
CA PRO A 8 -12.21 36.88 -4.14
C PRO A 8 -10.76 36.45 -4.45
N PRO A 9 -9.93 36.16 -3.44
CA PRO A 9 -8.66 35.50 -3.71
C PRO A 9 -8.95 34.15 -4.33
N ASP A 10 -8.31 33.90 -5.46
CA ASP A 10 -8.31 32.63 -6.16
C ASP A 10 -7.72 31.56 -5.23
N HIS A 11 -8.59 30.74 -4.65
CA HIS A 11 -8.21 29.59 -3.84
C HIS A 11 -7.82 28.42 -4.76
N SER A 12 -6.75 28.62 -5.52
CA SER A 12 -6.00 27.54 -6.13
C SER A 12 -5.23 26.80 -5.03
N HIS A 13 -5.96 26.02 -4.22
CA HIS A 13 -5.37 25.08 -3.27
C HIS A 13 -4.68 23.96 -4.05
N PRO A 14 -3.43 23.58 -3.73
CA PRO A 14 -2.85 22.34 -4.22
C PRO A 14 -3.47 21.17 -3.43
N HIS A 15 -4.76 20.91 -3.65
CA HIS A 15 -5.52 19.88 -2.93
C HIS A 15 -5.05 18.45 -3.24
N THR A 16 -4.12 18.25 -4.17
CA THR A 16 -3.71 16.94 -4.66
C THR A 16 -2.39 16.42 -4.07
N SER A 17 -1.55 17.28 -3.48
CA SER A 17 -0.20 16.88 -3.07
C SER A 17 -0.14 16.20 -1.70
N ILE A 18 -0.99 16.61 -0.76
CA ILE A 18 -1.05 16.03 0.59
C ILE A 18 -1.77 14.67 0.54
N GLU A 19 -2.90 14.60 -0.16
CA GLU A 19 -3.68 13.36 -0.35
C GLU A 19 -2.88 12.28 -1.11
N SER A 20 -2.08 12.66 -2.11
CA SER A 20 -1.14 11.74 -2.80
C SER A 20 -0.05 11.21 -1.85
N THR A 21 0.40 12.01 -0.89
CA THR A 21 1.45 11.62 0.07
C THR A 21 0.93 10.62 1.10
N GLU A 22 -0.23 10.89 1.70
CA GLU A 22 -0.84 9.99 2.68
C GLU A 22 -1.19 8.62 2.07
N LEU A 23 -1.69 8.62 0.82
CA LEU A 23 -1.96 7.38 0.08
C LEU A 23 -0.67 6.58 -0.19
N LYS A 24 0.42 7.25 -0.59
CA LYS A 24 1.73 6.61 -0.79
C LYS A 24 2.23 5.95 0.49
N GLU A 25 2.22 6.67 1.60
CA GLU A 25 2.65 6.15 2.90
C GLU A 25 1.82 4.95 3.36
N TYR A 26 0.49 5.00 3.15
CA TYR A 26 -0.40 3.89 3.46
C TYR A 26 -0.09 2.64 2.62
N ILE A 27 0.12 2.81 1.30
CA ILE A 27 0.48 1.71 0.41
C ILE A 27 1.83 1.10 0.82
N GLU A 28 2.84 1.93 1.09
CA GLU A 28 4.14 1.47 1.56
C GLU A 28 4.06 0.71 2.90
N HIS A 29 3.23 1.19 3.83
CA HIS A 29 2.97 0.50 5.09
C HIS A 29 2.42 -0.92 4.86
N ASN A 30 1.43 -1.05 3.97
CA ASN A 30 0.86 -2.35 3.64
C ASN A 30 1.87 -3.27 2.96
N ILE A 31 2.71 -2.76 2.05
CA ILE A 31 3.78 -3.55 1.43
C ILE A 31 4.76 -4.09 2.48
N ARG A 32 5.17 -3.26 3.45
CA ARG A 32 6.04 -3.69 4.56
C ARG A 32 5.36 -4.78 5.39
N HIS A 33 4.11 -4.57 5.76
CA HIS A 33 3.35 -5.54 6.53
C HIS A 33 3.24 -6.89 5.80
N LEU A 34 2.90 -6.91 4.51
CA LEU A 34 2.86 -8.14 3.73
C LEU A 34 4.21 -8.89 3.71
N LYS A 35 5.32 -8.16 3.58
CA LYS A 35 6.68 -8.74 3.66
C LYS A 35 6.95 -9.38 5.03
N ASP A 36 6.51 -8.76 6.12
CA ASP A 36 6.67 -9.30 7.47
C ASP A 36 5.89 -10.61 7.66
N HIS A 37 4.68 -10.70 7.10
CA HIS A 37 3.89 -11.93 7.09
C HIS A 37 4.56 -13.03 6.26
N ILE A 38 5.05 -12.71 5.06
CA ILE A 38 5.81 -13.65 4.21
C ILE A 38 7.02 -14.20 4.96
N ASN A 39 7.81 -13.32 5.59
CA ASN A 39 8.98 -13.73 6.37
C ASN A 39 8.61 -14.65 7.53
N SER A 40 7.51 -14.37 8.23
CA SER A 40 7.00 -15.20 9.32
C SER A 40 6.53 -16.57 8.83
N PHE A 41 5.84 -16.62 7.71
CA PHE A 41 5.39 -17.87 7.09
C PHE A 41 6.56 -18.69 6.55
N ASN A 42 7.59 -18.08 5.95
CA ASN A 42 8.81 -18.78 5.56
C ASN A 42 9.51 -19.45 6.76
N LYS A 43 9.57 -18.76 7.91
CA LYS A 43 10.10 -19.34 9.16
C LYS A 43 9.26 -20.51 9.68
N LEU A 44 7.94 -20.44 9.54
CA LEU A 44 7.04 -21.54 9.89
C LEU A 44 7.18 -22.73 8.95
N GLN A 45 7.32 -22.48 7.65
CA GLN A 45 7.47 -23.53 6.63
C GLN A 45 8.65 -24.45 6.94
N ALA A 46 9.77 -23.90 7.41
CA ALA A 46 10.96 -24.66 7.79
C ALA A 46 10.73 -25.64 8.97
N LYS A 47 9.65 -25.45 9.74
CA LYS A 47 9.32 -26.25 10.94
C LYS A 47 8.23 -27.29 10.70
N ILE A 48 7.54 -27.24 9.56
CA ILE A 48 6.40 -28.11 9.26
C ILE A 48 6.88 -29.38 8.54
N VAL A 49 6.56 -30.53 9.12
CA VAL A 49 6.85 -31.86 8.53
C VAL A 49 5.72 -32.31 7.60
N ASP A 50 4.49 -31.86 7.86
CA ASP A 50 3.33 -32.21 7.06
C ASP A 50 3.37 -31.56 5.66
N LYS A 51 3.41 -32.40 4.62
CA LYS A 51 3.55 -31.96 3.22
C LYS A 51 2.33 -31.16 2.73
N HIS A 52 1.13 -31.45 3.24
CA HIS A 52 -0.09 -30.74 2.85
C HIS A 52 -0.14 -29.33 3.45
N ALA A 53 0.26 -29.19 4.71
CA ALA A 53 0.43 -27.92 5.40
C ALA A 53 1.53 -27.08 4.74
N VAL A 54 2.68 -27.67 4.36
CA VAL A 54 3.71 -26.96 3.58
C VAL A 54 3.16 -26.45 2.24
N LYS A 55 2.38 -27.27 1.51
CA LYS A 55 1.76 -26.84 0.24
C LYS A 55 0.78 -25.68 0.45
N SER A 56 -0.07 -25.77 1.48
CA SER A 56 -1.04 -24.72 1.82
C SER A 56 -0.34 -23.41 2.20
N LEU A 57 0.73 -23.50 2.98
CA LEU A 57 1.54 -22.35 3.38
C LEU A 57 2.25 -21.70 2.20
N LYS A 58 2.81 -22.50 1.27
CA LYS A 58 3.38 -22.00 0.01
C LYS A 58 2.35 -21.25 -0.82
N ASN A 59 1.12 -21.74 -0.90
CA ASN A 59 0.05 -21.04 -1.61
C ASN A 59 -0.29 -19.71 -0.95
N ALA A 60 -0.34 -19.67 0.38
CA ALA A 60 -0.57 -18.43 1.12
C ALA A 60 0.55 -17.40 0.89
N ILE A 61 1.82 -17.83 0.95
CA ILE A 61 2.98 -16.98 0.65
C ILE A 61 2.88 -16.39 -0.77
N ASN A 62 2.60 -17.23 -1.77
CA ASN A 62 2.45 -16.79 -3.16
C ASN A 62 1.32 -15.76 -3.34
N HIS A 63 0.20 -15.88 -2.61
CA HIS A 63 -0.85 -14.86 -2.64
C HIS A 63 -0.41 -13.53 -2.01
N LEU A 64 0.31 -13.58 -0.89
CA LEU A 64 0.85 -12.37 -0.26
C LEU A 64 1.91 -11.69 -1.14
N GLU A 65 2.75 -12.46 -1.83
CA GLU A 65 3.75 -11.94 -2.77
C GLU A 65 3.09 -11.22 -3.95
N LYS A 66 2.02 -11.80 -4.52
CA LYS A 66 1.23 -11.15 -5.57
C LYS A 66 0.59 -9.85 -5.10
N GLY A 67 -0.06 -9.85 -3.93
CA GLY A 67 -0.66 -8.65 -3.36
C GLY A 67 0.38 -7.55 -3.08
N ALA A 68 1.58 -7.91 -2.62
CA ALA A 68 2.67 -6.95 -2.43
C ALA A 68 3.15 -6.36 -3.77
N GLU A 69 3.16 -7.14 -4.85
CA GLU A 69 3.53 -6.66 -6.18
C GLU A 69 2.47 -5.73 -6.79
N GLU A 70 1.19 -6.06 -6.62
CA GLU A 70 0.07 -5.21 -7.04
C GLU A 70 0.11 -3.84 -6.33
N LEU A 71 0.42 -3.82 -5.03
CA LEU A 71 0.59 -2.58 -4.27
C LEU A 71 1.82 -1.78 -4.73
N LYS A 72 2.93 -2.43 -5.10
CA LYS A 72 4.08 -1.72 -5.69
C LYS A 72 3.74 -1.10 -7.03
N HIS A 73 3.01 -1.82 -7.87
CA HIS A 73 2.53 -1.28 -9.14
C HIS A 73 1.63 -0.07 -8.91
N LEU A 74 0.69 -0.14 -7.97
CA LEU A 74 -0.15 0.99 -7.60
C LEU A 74 0.70 2.19 -7.16
N LEU A 75 1.72 1.98 -6.33
CA LEU A 75 2.62 3.04 -5.86
C LEU A 75 3.38 3.76 -7.01
N GLN A 76 3.68 3.06 -8.10
CA GLN A 76 4.36 3.64 -9.27
C GLN A 76 3.46 4.56 -10.10
N HIS A 77 2.14 4.47 -9.92
CA HIS A 77 1.14 5.18 -10.72
C HIS A 77 0.41 6.30 -9.96
N ILE A 78 0.85 6.61 -8.73
CA ILE A 78 0.34 7.70 -7.87
C ILE A 78 1.43 8.75 -7.68
#